data_AF-A0AB34HAI1-F1
#
_entry.id   AF-A0AB34HAI1-F1
#
_cell.length_a   1.000
_cell.length_b   1.000
_cell.length_c   1.000
_cell.angle_alpha   90.00
_cell.angle_beta   90.00
_cell.angle_gamma   90.00
#
_symmetry.space_group_name_H-M   'P 1'
#
loop_
_entity.id
_entity.type
_entity.pdbx_description
1 polymer ?
#
loop_
_entity_poly.entity_id
_entity_poly.type
_entity_poly.pdbx_seq_one_letter_code
_entity_poly.pdbx_strand_id
1 'polypeptide(L)'
;MVKCGSRRERCGYRVVRRQRNSDEQLHCLSKAKKNGGHVTRVKELLLSALSPEQLVLTLLEAEPPHVLVSRPSTPFTEASMMMSLTKLADKELVHMIGWAKKIPGFVELSLYDQVRLLESCWLEVLMVGLMWRSIDHPGKLIFAPDLVLDRVCGR
;
A
#
# COMPACT_ATOMS: atom_id res chain seq x y z
N MET A 1 52.91 15.24 22.53
CA MET A 1 51.79 16.16 22.21
C MET A 1 50.79 15.43 21.33
N VAL A 2 49.51 15.71 21.58
CA VAL A 2 48.25 15.30 20.93
C VAL A 2 47.75 13.86 21.14
N LYS A 3 46.57 13.81 21.77
CA LYS A 3 45.70 12.69 22.12
C LYS A 3 44.31 13.08 21.60
N CYS A 4 43.65 12.24 20.80
CA CYS A 4 42.19 12.11 20.55
C CYS A 4 42.03 11.29 19.26
N GLY A 5 41.15 10.31 19.07
CA GLY A 5 40.10 9.68 19.86
C GLY A 5 39.40 8.72 18.88
N SER A 6 39.45 7.41 19.14
CA SER A 6 38.87 6.39 18.25
C SER A 6 37.36 6.30 18.50
N ARG A 7 36.54 6.78 17.54
CA ARG A 7 35.08 6.75 17.63
C ARG A 7 34.57 5.38 17.17
N ARG A 8 34.32 4.50 18.13
CA ARG A 8 33.63 3.21 17.95
C ARG A 8 32.20 3.35 18.49
N GLU A 9 31.23 3.64 17.62
CA GLU A 9 29.81 3.64 17.99
C GLU A 9 29.25 2.22 17.83
N ARG A 10 28.67 1.73 18.92
CA ARG A 10 28.25 0.36 19.17
C ARG A 10 26.72 0.32 19.18
N CYS A 11 26.14 -0.59 18.40
CA CYS A 11 24.72 -0.96 18.43
C CYS A 11 24.25 -1.21 19.88
N GLY A 12 23.10 -0.63 20.26
CA GLY A 12 22.57 -0.70 21.61
C GLY A 12 21.05 -0.64 21.64
N TYR A 13 20.39 -1.75 21.30
CA TYR A 13 19.00 -1.99 21.69
C TYR A 13 18.96 -2.28 23.20
N ARG A 14 18.42 -1.35 24.00
CA ARG A 14 18.10 -1.59 25.40
C ARG A 14 16.59 -1.76 25.57
N VAL A 15 16.20 -3.02 25.76
CA VAL A 15 14.92 -3.46 26.30
C VAL A 15 14.81 -2.97 27.75
N VAL A 16 13.76 -2.21 28.07
CA VAL A 16 13.37 -1.92 29.45
C VAL A 16 12.05 -2.65 29.72
N ARG A 17 12.16 -3.75 30.49
CA ARG A 17 11.03 -4.40 31.16
C ARG A 17 10.51 -3.44 32.22
N ARG A 18 9.24 -3.00 32.12
CA ARG A 18 8.54 -2.35 33.23
C ARG A 18 7.68 -3.37 33.97
N GLN A 19 7.99 -3.43 35.26
CA GLN A 19 7.53 -4.31 36.31
C GLN A 19 6.13 -3.89 36.77
N ARG A 20 5.28 -4.90 37.00
CA ARG A 20 3.96 -4.82 37.59
C ARG A 20 4.07 -4.36 39.05
N ASN A 21 3.43 -3.25 39.43
CA ASN A 21 2.99 -3.03 40.80
C ASN A 21 1.72 -2.18 40.85
N SER A 22 0.86 -2.58 41.77
CA SER A 22 -0.51 -2.15 42.00
C SER A 22 -0.59 -0.90 42.88
N ASP A 23 -1.72 -0.22 42.77
CA ASP A 23 -2.35 0.68 43.74
C ASP A 23 -1.61 1.97 44.14
N GLU A 24 -2.06 3.10 43.59
CA GLU A 24 -2.50 4.24 44.39
C GLU A 24 -3.45 5.16 43.60
N GLN A 25 -4.57 5.44 44.24
CA GLN A 25 -5.78 6.09 43.74
C GLN A 25 -5.80 7.53 44.23
N LEU A 26 -5.70 8.54 43.36
CA LEU A 26 -6.22 9.89 43.66
C LEU A 26 -6.76 10.58 42.41
N HIS A 27 -7.99 11.07 42.59
CA HIS A 27 -8.82 11.83 41.67
C HIS A 27 -8.12 13.04 41.05
N CYS A 28 -8.34 13.24 39.75
CA CYS A 28 -8.59 14.57 39.18
C CYS A 28 -9.69 14.46 38.10
N LEU A 29 -10.87 14.96 38.43
CA LEU A 29 -11.94 15.20 37.46
C LEU A 29 -11.48 16.27 36.47
N SER A 30 -11.47 15.93 35.19
CA SER A 30 -11.66 16.90 34.12
C SER A 30 -12.54 16.26 33.06
N LYS A 31 -13.77 16.78 32.96
CA LYS A 31 -14.76 16.40 31.97
C LYS A 31 -14.23 16.71 30.57
N ALA A 32 -13.99 15.69 29.77
CA ALA A 32 -13.93 15.82 28.32
C ALA A 32 -14.84 14.75 27.70
N LYS A 33 -15.85 15.26 26.98
CA LYS A 33 -16.96 14.57 26.33
C LYS A 33 -16.47 13.39 25.48
N LYS A 34 -16.66 12.17 25.98
CA LYS A 34 -16.27 10.91 25.34
C LYS A 34 -17.34 10.48 24.32
N ASN A 35 -17.28 11.04 23.11
CA ASN A 35 -18.11 10.62 21.97
C ASN A 35 -17.26 10.04 20.82
N GLY A 36 -16.26 9.23 21.14
CA GLY A 36 -15.40 8.56 20.14
C GLY A 36 -15.33 7.03 20.25
N GLY A 37 -15.95 6.42 21.26
CA GLY A 37 -15.72 5.00 21.59
C GLY A 37 -16.56 3.99 20.80
N HIS A 38 -17.61 4.41 20.11
CA HIS A 38 -18.53 3.47 19.45
C HIS A 38 -18.09 3.12 18.02
N VAL A 39 -17.45 4.05 17.31
CA VAL A 39 -17.01 3.83 15.92
C VAL A 39 -15.83 2.86 15.85
N THR A 40 -14.91 2.90 16.82
CA THR A 40 -13.72 2.03 16.84
C THR A 40 -14.05 0.58 17.18
N ARG A 41 -15.07 0.35 18.02
CA ARG A 41 -15.45 -1.00 18.48
C ARG A 41 -16.27 -1.79 17.46
N VAL A 42 -17.00 -1.11 16.57
CA VAL A 42 -17.71 -1.75 15.46
C VAL A 42 -16.74 -2.17 14.34
N LYS A 43 -15.68 -1.37 14.12
CA LYS A 43 -14.65 -1.61 13.09
C LYS A 43 -13.79 -2.84 13.35
N GLU A 44 -13.50 -3.14 14.61
CA GLU A 44 -12.76 -4.34 14.99
C GLU A 44 -13.59 -5.62 14.72
N LEU A 45 -14.93 -5.53 14.81
CA LEU A 45 -15.84 -6.66 14.66
C LEU A 45 -15.97 -7.14 13.20
N LEU A 46 -15.93 -6.25 12.20
CA LEU A 46 -16.15 -6.63 10.79
C LEU A 46 -14.94 -7.31 10.13
N LEU A 47 -13.72 -6.88 10.44
CA LEU A 47 -12.51 -7.59 10.02
C LEU A 47 -12.31 -8.92 10.77
N SER A 48 -12.80 -9.02 12.00
CA SER A 48 -12.82 -10.28 12.76
C SER A 48 -13.98 -11.23 12.43
N ALA A 49 -14.94 -10.80 11.60
CA ALA A 49 -16.11 -11.60 11.23
C ALA A 49 -15.85 -12.55 10.05
N LEU A 50 -14.85 -12.26 9.20
CA LEU A 50 -14.49 -13.12 8.08
C LEU A 50 -13.47 -14.17 8.54
N SER A 51 -13.70 -15.44 8.17
CA SER A 51 -12.66 -16.45 8.28
C SER A 51 -11.50 -16.12 7.33
N PRO A 52 -10.27 -16.59 7.59
CA PRO A 52 -9.14 -16.38 6.68
C PRO A 52 -9.43 -16.82 5.24
N GLU A 53 -10.16 -17.92 5.08
CA GLU A 53 -10.55 -18.47 3.77
C GLU A 53 -11.53 -17.56 3.04
N GLN A 54 -12.52 -17.02 3.76
CA GLN A 54 -13.49 -16.07 3.19
C GLN A 54 -12.83 -14.75 2.77
N LEU A 55 -11.84 -14.30 3.55
CA LEU A 55 -11.05 -13.12 3.22
C LEU A 55 -10.27 -13.34 1.92
N VAL A 56 -9.59 -14.48 1.78
CA VAL A 56 -8.84 -14.82 0.56
C VAL A 56 -9.78 -14.89 -0.66
N LEU A 57 -10.93 -15.53 -0.53
CA LEU A 57 -11.92 -15.61 -1.62
C LEU A 57 -12.42 -14.23 -2.03
N THR A 58 -12.74 -13.37 -1.05
CA THR A 58 -13.20 -12.00 -1.32
C THR A 58 -12.12 -11.18 -2.03
N LEU A 59 -10.85 -11.31 -1.62
CA LEU A 59 -9.74 -10.62 -2.27
C LEU A 59 -9.48 -11.13 -3.70
N LEU A 60 -9.67 -12.43 -3.93
CA LEU A 60 -9.56 -13.03 -5.26
C LEU A 60 -10.66 -12.51 -6.20
N GLU A 61 -11.92 -12.48 -5.74
CA GLU A 61 -13.04 -11.92 -6.52
C GLU A 61 -12.94 -10.41 -6.74
N ALA A 62 -12.19 -9.71 -5.89
CA ALA A 62 -11.99 -8.28 -6.00
C ALA A 62 -11.06 -7.89 -7.16
N GLU A 63 -10.24 -8.81 -7.67
CA GLU A 63 -9.13 -8.55 -8.59
C GLU A 63 -9.51 -7.58 -9.73
N PRO A 64 -8.71 -6.52 -9.97
CA PRO A 64 -8.99 -5.58 -11.05
C PRO A 64 -8.75 -6.25 -12.42
N PRO A 65 -9.53 -5.90 -13.46
CA PRO A 65 -9.33 -6.45 -14.78
C PRO A 65 -8.01 -5.96 -15.40
N HIS A 66 -7.46 -6.75 -16.32
CA HIS A 66 -6.28 -6.34 -17.10
C HIS A 66 -6.62 -5.18 -18.02
N VAL A 67 -5.82 -4.11 -17.94
CA VAL A 67 -5.96 -2.92 -18.79
C VAL A 67 -5.11 -3.08 -20.04
N LEU A 68 -5.68 -2.76 -21.21
CA LEU A 68 -4.98 -2.75 -22.50
C LEU A 68 -4.48 -1.34 -22.87
N VAL A 69 -3.33 -1.27 -23.53
CA VAL A 69 -2.72 -0.02 -24.02
C VAL A 69 -2.58 -0.06 -25.52
N SER A 70 -3.33 0.79 -26.23
CA SER A 70 -3.16 0.96 -27.68
C SER A 70 -1.70 1.23 -28.03
N ARG A 71 -1.04 0.21 -28.61
CA ARG A 71 0.38 0.30 -28.98
C ARG A 71 0.53 1.35 -30.08
N PRO A 72 1.47 2.30 -29.96
CA PRO A 72 1.76 3.22 -31.05
C PRO A 72 2.19 2.44 -32.30
N SER A 73 1.72 2.85 -33.47
CA SER A 73 2.11 2.27 -34.76
C SER A 73 3.55 2.63 -35.17
N THR A 74 4.18 3.56 -34.47
CA THR A 74 5.54 4.05 -34.70
C THR A 74 6.51 3.51 -33.64
N PRO A 75 7.83 3.42 -33.93
CA PRO A 75 8.81 3.05 -32.92
C PRO A 75 8.75 3.98 -31.70
N PHE A 76 8.92 3.41 -30.51
CA PHE A 76 8.87 4.18 -29.26
C PHE A 76 10.00 5.21 -29.21
N THR A 77 9.64 6.47 -29.09
CA THR A 77 10.50 7.52 -28.52
C THR A 77 10.29 7.59 -27.00
N GLU A 78 11.25 8.14 -26.25
CA GLU A 78 11.12 8.34 -24.80
C GLU A 78 9.81 9.06 -24.44
N ALA A 79 9.49 10.14 -25.14
CA ALA A 79 8.26 10.90 -24.93
C ALA A 79 7.01 10.05 -25.21
N SER A 80 7.00 9.25 -26.28
CA SER A 80 5.87 8.37 -26.60
C SER A 80 5.71 7.24 -25.57
N MET A 81 6.82 6.72 -25.04
CA MET A 81 6.81 5.69 -24.01
C MET A 81 6.26 6.23 -22.70
N MET A 82 6.76 7.39 -22.24
CA MET A 82 6.24 8.08 -21.06
C MET A 82 4.75 8.38 -21.20
N MET A 83 4.31 8.86 -22.37
CA MET A 83 2.90 9.11 -22.64
C MET A 83 2.05 7.82 -22.56
N SER A 84 2.53 6.70 -23.14
CA SER A 84 1.84 5.41 -23.07
C SER A 84 1.76 4.87 -21.63
N LEU A 85 2.84 5.00 -20.86
CA LEU A 85 2.89 4.57 -19.46
C LEU A 85 1.97 5.40 -18.57
N THR A 86 1.97 6.73 -18.73
CA THR A 86 1.07 7.62 -17.98
C THR A 86 -0.39 7.35 -18.32
N LYS A 87 -0.71 7.12 -19.61
CA LYS A 87 -2.07 6.73 -20.02
C LYS A 87 -2.51 5.39 -19.46
N LEU A 88 -1.60 4.42 -19.36
CA LEU A 88 -1.88 3.14 -18.71
C LEU A 88 -2.16 3.33 -17.23
N ALA A 89 -1.29 4.06 -16.52
CA ALA A 89 -1.43 4.31 -15.09
C ALA A 89 -2.76 5.02 -14.77
N ASP A 90 -3.17 6.01 -15.57
CA ASP A 90 -4.46 6.69 -15.41
C ASP A 90 -5.65 5.70 -15.48
N LYS A 91 -5.62 4.79 -16.45
CA LYS A 91 -6.64 3.73 -16.56
C LYS A 91 -6.58 2.74 -15.40
N GLU A 92 -5.39 2.28 -15.01
CA GLU A 92 -5.24 1.35 -13.88
C GLU A 92 -5.69 1.98 -12.54
N LEU A 93 -5.47 3.29 -12.35
CA LEU A 93 -5.91 4.03 -11.17
C LEU A 93 -7.44 4.04 -11.02
N VAL A 94 -8.19 4.20 -12.12
CA VAL A 94 -9.66 4.10 -12.09
C VAL A 94 -10.11 2.73 -11.58
N HIS A 95 -9.45 1.68 -12.04
CA HIS A 95 -9.76 0.30 -11.62
C HIS A 95 -9.29 0.03 -10.20
N MET A 96 -8.18 0.62 -9.77
CA MET A 96 -7.67 0.55 -8.40
C MET A 96 -8.64 1.15 -7.39
N ILE A 97 -9.25 2.30 -7.71
CA ILE A 97 -10.29 2.91 -6.85
C ILE A 97 -11.49 1.94 -6.73
N GLY A 98 -11.90 1.33 -7.84
CA GLY A 98 -12.96 0.32 -7.85
C GLY A 98 -12.61 -0.92 -7.03
N TRP A 99 -11.37 -1.41 -7.16
CA TRP A 99 -10.83 -2.55 -6.40
C TRP A 99 -10.77 -2.25 -4.90
N ALA A 100 -10.28 -1.07 -4.51
CA ALA A 100 -10.15 -0.68 -3.11
C ALA A 100 -11.50 -0.69 -2.38
N LYS A 101 -12.58 -0.28 -3.07
CA LYS A 101 -13.95 -0.33 -2.52
C LYS A 101 -14.47 -1.75 -2.27
N LYS A 102 -13.89 -2.78 -2.92
CA LYS A 102 -14.24 -4.19 -2.68
C LYS A 102 -13.46 -4.80 -1.51
N ILE A 103 -12.42 -4.12 -1.00
CA ILE A 103 -11.63 -4.61 0.13
C ILE A 103 -12.48 -4.51 1.42
N PRO A 104 -12.67 -5.62 2.17
CA PRO A 104 -13.39 -5.60 3.43
C PRO A 104 -12.85 -4.54 4.39
N GLY A 105 -13.74 -3.72 4.95
CA GLY A 105 -13.38 -2.63 5.88
C GLY A 105 -12.93 -1.32 5.23
N PHE A 106 -12.59 -1.29 3.93
CA PHE A 106 -12.11 -0.06 3.29
C PHE A 106 -13.20 1.02 3.19
N VAL A 107 -14.42 0.63 2.80
CA VAL A 107 -15.56 1.56 2.65
C VAL A 107 -16.11 2.07 3.99
N GLU A 108 -15.73 1.45 5.11
CA GLU A 108 -16.11 1.86 6.46
C GLU A 108 -15.21 2.98 7.03
N LEU A 109 -14.08 3.24 6.36
CA LEU A 109 -13.23 4.38 6.66
C LEU A 109 -13.91 5.68 6.23
N SER A 110 -13.50 6.81 6.81
CA SER A 110 -13.98 8.11 6.34
C SER A 110 -13.53 8.35 4.91
N LEU A 111 -14.32 9.08 4.11
CA LEU A 111 -13.95 9.40 2.73
C LEU A 111 -12.56 10.08 2.65
N TYR A 112 -12.26 10.90 3.65
CA TYR A 112 -10.95 11.54 3.80
C TYR A 112 -9.83 10.51 3.93
N ASP A 113 -9.99 9.52 4.79
CA ASP A 113 -8.99 8.46 4.99
C ASP A 113 -8.87 7.55 3.76
N GLN A 114 -9.98 7.24 3.08
CA GLN A 114 -9.96 6.46 1.84
C GLN A 114 -9.11 7.14 0.76
N VAL A 115 -9.31 8.45 0.55
CA VAL A 115 -8.53 9.23 -0.41
C VAL A 115 -7.05 9.30 0.00
N ARG A 116 -6.78 9.62 1.28
CA ARG A 116 -5.40 9.71 1.81
C ARG A 116 -4.62 8.41 1.65
N LEU A 117 -5.26 7.27 1.91
CA LEU A 117 -4.63 5.96 1.74
C LEU A 117 -4.25 5.73 0.28
N LEU A 118 -5.20 5.92 -0.65
CA LEU A 118 -4.95 5.75 -2.08
C LEU A 118 -3.86 6.72 -2.60
N GLU A 119 -3.90 8.00 -2.21
CA GLU A 119 -2.87 8.98 -2.56
C GLU A 119 -1.46 8.57 -2.10
N SER A 120 -1.37 7.86 -0.96
CA SER A 120 -0.09 7.44 -0.40
C SER A 120 0.50 6.16 -1.03
N CYS A 121 -0.35 5.20 -1.45
CA CYS A 121 0.12 3.86 -1.83
C CYS A 121 -0.15 3.48 -3.30
N TRP A 122 -0.84 4.31 -4.08
CA TRP A 122 -1.22 3.93 -5.45
C TRP A 122 -0.05 3.44 -6.30
N LEU A 123 1.11 4.11 -6.21
CA LEU A 123 2.28 3.74 -7.00
C LEU A 123 2.83 2.37 -6.56
N GLU A 124 2.84 2.09 -5.25
CA GLU A 124 3.28 0.80 -4.72
C GLU A 124 2.37 -0.33 -5.21
N VAL A 125 1.06 -0.11 -5.22
CA VAL A 125 0.08 -1.09 -5.74
C VAL A 125 0.30 -1.35 -7.23
N LEU A 126 0.52 -0.30 -8.04
CA LEU A 126 0.84 -0.48 -9.46
C LEU A 126 2.15 -1.26 -9.67
N MET A 127 3.18 -0.97 -8.88
CA MET A 127 4.48 -1.65 -8.95
C MET A 127 4.38 -3.13 -8.56
N VAL A 128 3.64 -3.45 -7.49
CA VAL A 128 3.40 -4.85 -7.08
C VAL A 128 2.61 -5.60 -8.17
N GLY A 129 1.60 -4.97 -8.75
CA GLY A 129 0.85 -5.54 -9.88
C GLY A 129 1.75 -5.80 -11.09
N LEU A 130 2.63 -4.86 -11.45
CA LEU A 130 3.62 -5.03 -12.51
C LEU A 130 4.59 -6.19 -12.22
N MET A 131 5.09 -6.29 -10.98
CA MET A 131 5.98 -7.36 -10.56
C MET A 131 5.30 -8.72 -10.66
N TRP A 132 4.04 -8.82 -10.22
CA TRP A 132 3.24 -10.03 -10.32
C TRP A 132 3.08 -10.47 -11.77
N ARG A 133 2.72 -9.55 -12.68
CA ARG A 133 2.60 -9.85 -14.13
C ARG A 133 3.92 -10.27 -14.78
N SER A 134 5.05 -9.82 -14.23
CA SER A 134 6.39 -10.03 -14.81
C SER A 134 7.17 -11.18 -14.17
N ILE A 135 6.60 -11.89 -13.20
CA ILE A 135 7.33 -12.88 -12.38
C ILE A 135 7.96 -14.01 -13.22
N ASP A 136 7.26 -14.46 -14.26
CA ASP A 136 7.70 -15.54 -15.16
C ASP A 136 8.51 -15.03 -16.37
N HIS A 137 8.81 -13.74 -16.44
CA HIS A 137 9.39 -13.08 -17.61
C HIS A 137 10.74 -12.41 -17.29
N PRO A 138 11.84 -13.17 -17.15
CA PRO A 138 13.13 -12.62 -16.75
C PRO A 138 13.64 -11.58 -17.77
N GLY A 139 14.04 -10.41 -17.27
CA GLY A 139 14.58 -9.34 -18.10
C GLY A 139 13.53 -8.47 -18.82
N LYS A 140 12.23 -8.77 -18.64
CA LYS A 140 11.13 -8.03 -19.27
C LYS A 140 10.19 -7.48 -18.20
N LEU A 141 9.56 -6.35 -18.52
CA LEU A 141 8.50 -5.74 -17.73
C LEU A 141 7.21 -5.77 -18.54
N ILE A 142 6.20 -6.48 -18.02
CA ILE A 142 4.89 -6.66 -18.66
C ILE A 142 3.92 -5.61 -18.12
N PHE A 143 3.92 -4.42 -18.72
CA PHE A 143 3.03 -3.33 -18.32
C PHE A 143 1.59 -3.63 -18.70
N ALA A 144 1.36 -4.10 -19.93
CA ALA A 144 0.09 -4.58 -20.44
C ALA A 144 0.35 -5.72 -21.44
N PRO A 145 -0.66 -6.53 -21.83
CA PRO A 145 -0.49 -7.60 -22.82
C PRO A 145 0.12 -7.11 -24.15
N ASP A 146 -0.11 -5.85 -24.50
CA ASP A 146 0.38 -5.17 -25.70
C ASP A 146 1.57 -4.21 -25.45
N LEU A 147 2.00 -4.05 -24.20
CA LEU A 147 3.09 -3.17 -23.79
C LEU A 147 4.11 -3.93 -22.93
N VAL A 148 5.10 -4.53 -23.60
CA VAL A 148 6.23 -5.23 -22.99
C VAL A 148 7.51 -4.45 -23.23
N LEU A 149 8.22 -4.12 -22.15
CA LEU A 149 9.53 -3.47 -22.20
C LEU A 149 10.63 -4.47 -21.86
N ASP A 150 11.62 -4.58 -22.74
CA ASP A 150 12.83 -5.37 -22.49
C ASP A 150 13.93 -4.47 -21.90
N ARG A 151 14.77 -5.00 -21.01
CA ARG A 151 15.93 -4.29 -20.44
C ARG A 151 16.88 -3.73 -21.51
N VAL A 152 16.87 -4.28 -22.73
CA VAL A 152 17.71 -3.81 -23.84
C VAL A 152 17.22 -2.50 -24.46
N CYS A 153 15.98 -2.08 -24.22
CA CYS A 153 15.37 -0.88 -24.83
C CYS A 153 15.92 0.46 -24.27
N GLY A 154 16.85 0.43 -23.31
CA GLY A 154 17.46 1.60 -22.69
C GLY A 154 18.93 1.84 -23.08
N ARG A 155 19.40 1.30 -24.21
CA ARG A 155 20.75 1.55 -24.74
C ARG A 155 20.71 2.03 -26.18
#